data_AF-A0A543EU56-F1
#
_entry.id   AF-A0A543EU56-F1
#
_cell.length_a   1.000
_cell.length_b   1.000
_cell.length_c   1.000
_cell.angle_alpha   90.00
_cell.angle_beta   90.00
_cell.angle_gamma   90.00
#
_symmetry.space_group_name_H-M   'P 1'
#
loop_
_entity.id
_entity.type
_entity.pdbx_description
1 polymer ?
#
loop_
_entity_poly.entity_id
_entity_poly.type
_entity_poly.pdbx_seq_one_letter_code
_entity_poly.pdbx_strand_id
1 'polypeptide(L)'
;MAVDWITPDELDDLWDDADGIDDEMRQALLDAAQDACEAWVPEEGDPERPRDTTIRLAQLTLVRGLWNDAIADEGGSIGADGFDYNPPWLAREARRMMRPPRGGTPPTGHDPEPEPTPL
;
A
#
# COMPACT_ATOMS: atom_id res chain seq x y z
N MET A 1 -0.24 -15.80 9.75
CA MET A 1 -0.38 -14.77 10.79
C MET A 1 -1.36 -13.74 10.25
N ALA A 2 -2.30 -13.28 11.07
CA ALA A 2 -3.22 -12.21 10.65
C ALA A 2 -2.42 -10.92 10.45
N VAL A 3 -2.74 -10.17 9.40
CA VAL A 3 -2.15 -8.84 9.17
C VAL A 3 -2.75 -7.87 10.18
N ASP A 4 -1.91 -7.03 10.77
CA ASP A 4 -2.33 -5.97 11.68
C ASP A 4 -2.71 -4.71 10.88
N TRP A 5 -4.00 -4.56 10.60
CA TRP A 5 -4.55 -3.48 9.77
C TRP A 5 -4.65 -2.16 10.53
N ILE A 6 -4.63 -1.04 9.80
CA ILE A 6 -4.86 0.30 10.35
C ILE A 6 -6.33 0.40 10.79
N THR A 7 -6.56 0.87 12.02
CA THR A 7 -7.91 1.12 12.55
C THR A 7 -8.36 2.58 12.33
N PRO A 8 -9.65 2.89 12.50
CA PRO A 8 -10.15 4.26 12.44
C PRO A 8 -9.48 5.22 13.43
N ASP A 9 -9.18 4.74 14.64
CA ASP A 9 -8.51 5.54 15.69
C ASP A 9 -7.04 5.82 15.33
N GLU A 10 -6.35 4.84 14.75
CA GLU A 10 -4.96 5.00 14.31
C GLU A 10 -4.83 5.90 13.09
N LEU A 11 -5.90 6.09 12.31
CA LEU A 11 -5.84 6.85 11.07
C LEU A 11 -5.52 8.34 11.34
N ASP A 12 -6.07 8.92 12.41
CA ASP A 12 -5.81 10.32 12.79
C ASP A 12 -4.35 10.54 13.16
N ASP A 13 -3.75 9.59 13.88
CA ASP A 13 -2.34 9.65 14.25
C ASP A 13 -1.40 9.49 13.04
N LEU A 14 -1.86 8.82 11.98
CA LEU A 14 -1.08 8.50 10.79
C LEU A 14 -1.30 9.49 9.64
N TRP A 15 -2.36 10.28 9.70
CA TRP A 15 -2.74 11.21 8.63
C TRP A 15 -3.47 12.44 9.16
N ASP A 16 -2.73 13.55 9.22
CA ASP A 16 -3.19 14.82 9.77
C ASP A 16 -4.46 15.40 9.12
N ASP A 17 -4.78 15.06 7.87
CA ASP A 17 -5.99 15.57 7.20
C ASP A 17 -7.24 14.67 7.42
N ALA A 18 -7.12 13.59 8.20
CA ALA A 18 -8.22 12.66 8.47
C ALA A 18 -9.30 13.23 9.40
N ASP A 19 -8.97 14.27 10.18
CA ASP A 19 -9.87 14.95 11.14
C ASP A 19 -11.17 15.49 10.51
N GLY A 20 -11.19 15.68 9.18
CA GLY A 20 -12.36 16.17 8.44
C GLY A 20 -13.30 15.07 7.91
N ILE A 21 -12.95 13.80 8.08
CA ILE A 21 -13.69 12.65 7.56
C ILE A 21 -14.62 12.11 8.65
N ASP A 22 -15.92 12.01 8.36
CA ASP A 22 -16.88 11.42 9.30
C ASP A 22 -16.62 9.92 9.52
N ASP A 23 -17.06 9.40 10.66
CA ASP A 23 -16.77 8.03 11.09
C ASP A 23 -17.25 6.95 10.09
N GLU A 24 -18.40 7.18 9.45
CA GLU A 24 -18.97 6.23 8.48
C GLU A 24 -18.12 6.19 7.21
N MET A 25 -17.79 7.36 6.67
CA MET A 25 -16.91 7.51 5.51
C MET A 25 -15.51 6.94 5.80
N ARG A 26 -14.98 7.22 6.99
CA ARG A 26 -13.68 6.71 7.43
C ARG A 26 -13.62 5.19 7.45
N GLN A 27 -14.64 4.56 8.04
CA GLN A 27 -14.73 3.10 8.07
C GLN A 27 -14.82 2.53 6.65
N ALA A 28 -15.66 3.13 5.79
CA ALA A 28 -15.83 2.65 4.42
C ALA A 28 -14.55 2.76 3.58
N LEU A 29 -13.75 3.82 3.76
CA LEU A 29 -12.44 3.97 3.11
C LEU A 29 -11.44 2.90 3.59
N LEU A 30 -11.41 2.61 4.89
CA LEU A 30 -10.53 1.61 5.47
C LEU A 30 -10.88 0.19 5.02
N ASP A 31 -12.18 -0.14 4.98
CA ASP A 31 -12.68 -1.43 4.50
C ASP A 31 -12.33 -1.63 3.01
N ALA A 32 -12.60 -0.63 2.16
CA ALA A 32 -12.27 -0.70 0.74
C ALA A 32 -10.76 -0.83 0.49
N ALA A 33 -9.94 -0.12 1.27
CA ALA A 33 -8.48 -0.24 1.20
C ALA A 33 -7.99 -1.62 1.67
N GLN A 34 -8.59 -2.17 2.73
CA GLN A 34 -8.28 -3.50 3.22
C GLN A 34 -8.61 -4.57 2.16
N ASP A 35 -9.82 -4.55 1.60
CA ASP A 35 -10.25 -5.50 0.56
C ASP A 35 -9.28 -5.50 -0.64
N ALA A 36 -8.87 -4.31 -1.09
CA ALA A 36 -7.91 -4.16 -2.19
C ALA A 36 -6.52 -4.71 -1.81
N CYS A 37 -6.06 -4.43 -0.59
CA CYS A 37 -4.80 -4.97 -0.08
C CYS A 37 -4.85 -6.50 0.00
N GLU A 38 -5.89 -7.08 0.59
CA GLU A 38 -6.09 -8.53 0.69
C GLU A 38 -6.06 -9.22 -0.68
N ALA A 39 -6.67 -8.59 -1.70
CA ALA A 39 -6.64 -9.10 -3.07
C ALA A 39 -5.24 -9.09 -3.71
N TRP A 40 -4.31 -8.27 -3.21
CA TRP A 40 -2.96 -8.09 -3.79
C TRP A 40 -1.83 -8.67 -2.94
N VAL A 41 -2.08 -8.92 -1.67
CA VAL A 41 -1.10 -9.52 -0.75
C VAL A 41 -0.68 -10.89 -1.31
N PRO A 42 0.62 -11.11 -1.56
CA PRO A 42 1.09 -12.40 -2.04
C PRO A 42 0.92 -13.48 -0.96
N GLU A 43 0.64 -14.71 -1.40
CA GLU A 43 0.52 -15.87 -0.49
C GLU A 43 1.83 -16.07 0.28
N GLU A 44 2.96 -16.04 -0.43
CA GLU A 44 4.31 -16.07 0.13
C GLU A 44 4.81 -14.65 0.39
N GLY A 45 5.15 -14.36 1.65
CA GLY A 45 5.77 -13.10 2.04
C GLY A 45 7.24 -13.05 1.65
N ASP A 46 7.77 -11.84 1.47
CA ASP A 46 9.20 -11.62 1.33
C ASP A 46 9.88 -11.72 2.71
N PRO A 47 10.81 -12.66 2.94
CA PRO A 47 11.48 -12.80 4.23
C PRO A 47 12.39 -11.61 4.57
N GLU A 48 12.79 -10.81 3.59
CA GLU A 48 13.66 -9.64 3.78
C GLU A 48 12.88 -8.36 4.13
N ARG A 49 11.55 -8.37 3.99
CA ARG A 49 10.70 -7.21 4.27
C ARG A 49 9.66 -7.51 5.36
N PRO A 50 9.50 -6.63 6.36
CA PRO A 50 8.38 -6.73 7.28
C PRO A 50 7.05 -6.66 6.50
N ARG A 51 6.39 -7.82 6.37
CA ARG A 51 5.12 -7.98 5.63
C ARG A 51 4.07 -6.99 6.16
N ASP A 52 3.97 -6.85 7.48
CA ASP A 52 2.94 -6.05 8.12
C ASP A 52 3.15 -4.54 7.89
N THR A 53 4.37 -4.03 8.04
CA THR A 53 4.68 -2.61 7.80
C THR A 53 4.40 -2.21 6.35
N THR A 54 4.72 -3.09 5.39
CA THR A 54 4.49 -2.83 3.96
C THR A 54 3.00 -2.80 3.64
N ILE A 55 2.22 -3.69 4.24
CA ILE A 55 0.77 -3.75 4.01
C ILE A 55 0.07 -2.55 4.65
N ARG A 56 0.43 -2.15 5.88
CA ARG A 56 -0.10 -0.95 6.54
C ARG A 56 0.16 0.30 5.70
N LEU A 57 1.37 0.46 5.18
CA LEU A 57 1.70 1.61 4.31
C LEU A 57 0.88 1.59 3.01
N ALA A 58 0.66 0.42 2.42
CA ALA A 58 -0.16 0.27 1.22
C ALA A 58 -1.63 0.62 1.50
N GLN A 59 -2.19 0.18 2.63
CA GLN A 59 -3.54 0.52 3.07
C GLN A 59 -3.70 2.04 3.24
N LEU A 60 -2.77 2.69 3.98
CA LEU A 60 -2.80 4.15 4.18
C LEU A 60 -2.73 4.91 2.84
N THR A 61 -1.92 4.42 1.91
CA THR A 61 -1.78 5.01 0.56
C THR A 61 -3.08 4.94 -0.23
N LEU A 62 -3.81 3.83 -0.11
CA LEU A 62 -5.12 3.65 -0.76
C LEU A 62 -6.20 4.53 -0.12
N VAL A 63 -6.28 4.58 1.21
CA VAL A 63 -7.25 5.44 1.93
C VAL A 63 -7.12 6.89 1.48
N ARG A 64 -5.89 7.43 1.43
CA ARG A 64 -5.64 8.80 0.96
C ARG A 64 -6.07 9.00 -0.49
N GLY A 65 -5.89 7.99 -1.34
CA GLY A 65 -6.33 8.05 -2.74
C GLY A 65 -7.84 8.10 -2.89
N LEU A 66 -8.52 7.20 -2.20
CA LEU A 66 -9.99 7.11 -2.21
C LEU A 66 -10.62 8.41 -1.69
N TRP A 67 -10.07 9.01 -0.63
CA TRP A 67 -10.55 10.30 -0.14
C TRP A 67 -10.35 11.44 -1.13
N ASN A 68 -9.15 11.55 -1.71
CA ASN A 68 -8.86 12.60 -2.70
C ASN A 68 -9.82 12.53 -3.90
N ASP A 69 -10.18 11.32 -4.33
CA ASP A 69 -11.15 11.13 -5.41
C ASP A 69 -12.57 11.49 -4.97
N ALA A 70 -12.98 11.10 -3.75
CA ALA A 70 -14.29 11.42 -3.20
C ALA A 70 -14.54 12.94 -3.08
N ILE A 71 -13.53 13.73 -2.73
CA ILE A 71 -13.66 15.20 -2.61
C ILE A 71 -13.48 15.93 -3.95
N ALA A 72 -12.81 15.32 -4.94
CA ALA A 72 -12.60 15.93 -6.25
C ALA A 72 -13.87 15.87 -7.14
N ASP A 73 -14.78 14.93 -6.89
CA ASP A 73 -16.09 14.83 -7.57
C ASP A 73 -17.14 15.73 -6.91
N GLU A 74 -16.95 17.06 -7.00
CA GLU A 74 -17.77 18.15 -6.42
C GLU A 74 -19.30 18.12 -6.74
N GLY A 75 -19.81 17.05 -7.36
CA GLY A 75 -21.23 16.74 -7.60
C GLY A 75 -21.83 15.63 -6.71
N GLY A 76 -21.06 15.01 -5.81
CA GLY A 76 -21.59 14.09 -4.79
C GLY A 76 -22.16 12.78 -5.34
N SER A 77 -21.68 12.29 -6.48
CA SER A 77 -21.97 10.92 -6.91
C SER A 77 -20.93 9.96 -6.33
N ILE A 78 -20.95 9.82 -5.01
CA ILE A 78 -20.44 8.61 -4.38
C ILE A 78 -21.37 7.49 -4.87
N GLY A 79 -20.83 6.62 -5.73
CA GLY A 79 -21.59 5.60 -6.44
C GLY A 79 -22.50 4.83 -5.47
N ALA A 80 -23.77 4.71 -5.82
CA ALA A 80 -24.80 4.05 -5.03
C ALA A 80 -24.56 2.54 -4.78
N ASP A 81 -23.41 2.01 -5.19
CA ASP A 81 -23.01 0.60 -5.08
C ASP A 81 -21.55 0.41 -4.59
N GLY A 82 -21.00 1.38 -3.84
CA GLY A 82 -19.70 1.24 -3.16
C GLY A 82 -18.52 1.90 -3.89
N PHE A 83 -17.39 1.97 -3.19
CA PHE A 83 -16.13 2.57 -3.64
C PHE A 83 -15.49 1.77 -4.79
N ASP A 84 -16.06 1.86 -6.00
CA ASP A 84 -15.54 1.18 -7.20
C ASP A 84 -14.41 1.97 -7.91
N TYR A 85 -14.15 3.22 -7.50
CA TYR A 85 -13.12 4.05 -8.12
C TYR A 85 -11.84 4.07 -7.28
N ASN A 86 -10.88 3.25 -7.69
CA ASN A 86 -9.52 3.28 -7.17
C ASN A 86 -8.63 4.07 -8.17
N PRO A 87 -8.01 5.19 -7.76
CA PRO A 87 -7.19 5.96 -8.67
C PRO A 87 -6.05 5.08 -9.19
N PRO A 88 -5.92 4.89 -10.51
CA PRO A 88 -5.10 3.84 -11.08
C PRO A 88 -3.61 3.99 -10.75
N TRP A 89 -3.16 5.16 -10.29
CA TRP A 89 -1.77 5.41 -9.94
C TRP A 89 -1.44 5.03 -8.49
N LEU A 90 -2.31 5.30 -7.51
CA LEU A 90 -2.11 4.88 -6.11
C LEU A 90 -2.36 3.38 -5.95
N ALA A 91 -3.34 2.83 -6.66
CA ALA A 91 -3.51 1.38 -6.80
C ALA A 91 -2.23 0.70 -7.30
N ARG A 92 -1.56 1.31 -8.29
CA ARG A 92 -0.31 0.78 -8.86
C ARG A 92 0.84 0.88 -7.87
N GLU A 93 0.93 1.96 -7.11
CA GLU A 93 2.00 2.14 -6.13
C GLU A 93 1.82 1.22 -4.92
N ALA A 94 0.61 1.14 -4.34
CA ALA A 94 0.28 0.19 -3.27
C ALA A 94 0.56 -1.27 -3.71
N ARG A 95 0.15 -1.63 -4.92
CA ARG A 95 0.44 -2.95 -5.50
C ARG A 95 1.93 -3.19 -5.74
N ARG A 96 2.71 -2.14 -6.04
CA ARG A 96 4.17 -2.22 -6.19
C ARG A 96 4.85 -2.43 -4.84
N MET A 97 4.38 -1.76 -3.79
CA MET A 97 4.90 -1.93 -2.42
C MET A 97 4.76 -3.38 -1.95
N MET A 98 3.60 -3.99 -2.20
CA MET A 98 3.30 -5.37 -1.78
C MET A 98 3.94 -6.46 -2.68
N ARG A 99 4.49 -6.10 -3.84
CA ARG A 99 5.07 -7.09 -4.74
C ARG A 99 6.46 -7.51 -4.25
N PRO A 100 6.74 -8.82 -4.12
CA PRO A 100 8.09 -9.29 -3.88
C PRO A 100 9.03 -8.77 -4.99
N PRO A 101 10.28 -8.41 -4.66
CA PRO A 101 11.26 -8.03 -5.68
C PRO A 101 11.32 -9.14 -6.72
N ARG A 102 11.02 -8.80 -7.99
CA ARG A 102 11.16 -9.74 -9.10
C ARG A 102 12.63 -10.12 -9.16
N GLY A 103 12.94 -11.38 -8.83
CA GLY A 103 14.27 -12.00 -8.85
C GLY A 103 15.30 -11.19 -9.61
N GLY A 104 15.90 -10.23 -8.92
CA GLY A 104 17.20 -9.73 -9.29
C GLY A 104 18.14 -10.83 -8.87
N THR A 105 18.93 -11.34 -9.81
CA THR A 105 20.15 -12.08 -9.51
C THR A 105 20.75 -11.52 -8.20
N PRO A 106 21.11 -12.36 -7.21
CA PRO A 106 21.84 -11.85 -6.06
C PRO A 106 23.03 -11.05 -6.62
N PRO A 107 23.39 -9.89 -6.04
CA PRO A 107 24.56 -9.17 -6.50
C PRO A 107 25.73 -10.15 -6.46
N THR A 108 26.18 -10.60 -7.63
CA THR A 108 27.49 -11.22 -7.80
C THR A 108 28.51 -10.11 -7.56
N GLY A 109 28.74 -9.82 -6.30
CA GLY A 109 29.93 -9.16 -5.76
C GLY A 109 30.33 -10.03 -4.59
N HIS A 110 31.33 -10.89 -4.73
CA HIS A 110 32.71 -10.47 -4.88
C HIS A 110 33.51 -11.61 -5.53
N ASP A 111 33.77 -11.54 -6.84
CA ASP A 111 35.03 -12.10 -7.33
C ASP A 111 36.05 -10.97 -7.18
N PRO A 112 37.10 -11.12 -6.34
CA PRO A 112 38.17 -10.15 -6.30
C PRO A 112 38.84 -10.10 -7.68
N GLU A 113 39.04 -8.87 -8.16
CA GLU A 113 39.80 -8.53 -9.35
C GLU A 113 41.08 -9.39 -9.43
N PRO A 114 41.38 -10.08 -10.55
CA PRO A 114 42.63 -10.80 -10.65
C PRO A 114 43.78 -9.79 -10.62
N GLU A 115 44.60 -9.85 -9.56
CA GLU A 115 45.79 -9.01 -9.43
C GLU A 115 46.65 -9.12 -10.70
N PRO A 116 47.21 -8.00 -11.20
CA PRO A 116 48.10 -8.05 -12.36
C PRO A 116 49.36 -8.83 -11.99
N THR A 117 49.52 -10.03 -12.55
CA THR A 117 50.74 -10.83 -12.44
C THR A 117 51.90 -10.05 -13.04
N PRO A 118 52.95 -9.68 -12.28
CA PRO A 118 54.16 -9.15 -12.89
C PRO A 118 55.00 -10.32 -13.36
N LEU A 119 55.37 -10.35 -14.65
CA LEU A 119 56.62 -10.92 -15.17
C LEU A 119 56.89 -10.40 -16.59
#